data_AF-A0A1I5QXR2-F1
#
_entry.id   AF-A0A1I5QXR2-F1
#
_cell.length_a   1.000
_cell.length_b   1.000
_cell.length_c   1.000
_cell.angle_alpha   90.00
_cell.angle_beta   90.00
_cell.angle_gamma   90.00
#
_symmetry.space_group_name_H-M   'P 1'
#
loop_
_entity.id
_entity.type
_entity.pdbx_description
1 polymer ?
#
loop_
_entity_poly.entity_id
_entity_poly.type
_entity_poly.pdbx_seq_one_letter_code
_entity_poly.pdbx_strand_id
1 'polypeptide(L)'
;MRVGGWLGGLLLTTVAAPVAAEPDDPLQMTVDPADRAVMAEAASAVAGNPPDLARLDAVLAKLPRPTPLRGMVQAARAAVFASKDRVGDAVTAVEEAMRLLPDDPRPKLLAVHILTFAGSPQRAADLWMQASRESPERARLSHHYVMSALTGRLLDLGDRERAERINARLGEIGFATSLAPERSSAALARTYGEVRAKRDDLAIQSVTAIGDPDDLLTLYVDRRYQALWPRIAEWATPTLDGQSRRYLEELRADWTAADDFDTATAYARQLASLGAYPAVVSLFLPMFDRIVPGEYREGTEFLTPVVARSLVKVGRPADARALLDKVAAAMPTNNGGSDLNILAARMMLDANQLGWAATLSRADAFLARAKQLGSSINSSATLQVRAMRACALAGLGRAGEAQEDTAGVLIAEAVMPGPAMQLHLCHRDAAMGRALIVRRLADERTRDWAMRFVQPIKPDAFTPYEKLTEPVAEAIRSAPDVRAAVEKVGRILPQPVLESLPDSFDPFRSRPTAEPLDDSAI
;
A
#
# COMPACT_ATOMS: atom_id res chain seq x y z
N MET A 1 29.37 19.90 -20.74
CA MET A 1 30.24 20.48 -19.71
C MET A 1 29.61 21.78 -19.18
N ARG A 2 28.92 21.71 -18.05
CA ARG A 2 28.76 22.76 -17.03
C ARG A 2 27.94 22.17 -15.87
N VAL A 3 28.46 22.38 -14.67
CA VAL A 3 27.92 22.04 -13.36
C VAL A 3 27.02 23.20 -12.90
N GLY A 4 25.99 22.89 -12.10
CA GLY A 4 25.43 23.81 -11.09
C GLY A 4 24.04 24.39 -11.40
N GLY A 5 23.14 24.31 -10.42
CA GLY A 5 21.88 25.03 -10.46
C GLY A 5 20.78 24.56 -9.49
N TRP A 6 21.10 24.20 -8.25
CA TRP A 6 20.13 24.14 -7.15
C TRP A 6 20.20 25.49 -6.41
N LEU A 7 19.21 26.38 -6.58
CA LEU A 7 18.74 27.41 -5.61
C LEU A 7 17.82 28.48 -6.25
N GLY A 8 16.74 28.82 -5.52
CA GLY A 8 15.90 30.02 -5.66
C GLY A 8 14.41 29.68 -5.84
N GLY A 9 13.43 30.12 -5.05
CA GLY A 9 13.34 30.95 -3.85
C GLY A 9 11.89 31.46 -3.72
N LEU A 10 11.23 31.32 -2.56
CA LEU A 10 10.05 32.11 -2.19
C LEU A 10 9.99 32.30 -0.67
N LEU A 11 9.85 33.55 -0.24
CA LEU A 11 9.84 34.00 1.15
C LEU A 11 8.48 33.74 1.82
N LEU A 12 8.46 32.93 2.87
CA LEU A 12 7.47 32.97 3.95
C LEU A 12 8.20 32.88 5.28
N THR A 13 7.96 33.87 6.15
CA THR A 13 8.54 33.95 7.49
C THR A 13 7.99 32.83 8.37
N THR A 14 8.80 31.78 8.56
CA THR A 14 8.61 30.76 9.58
C THR A 14 9.79 30.80 10.54
N VAL A 15 9.52 30.60 11.83
CA VAL A 15 10.53 30.49 12.88
C VAL A 15 11.48 29.36 12.47
N ALA A 16 12.71 29.71 12.13
CA ALA A 16 13.71 28.77 11.65
C ALA A 16 14.04 27.76 12.76
N ALA A 17 13.55 26.53 12.59
CA ALA A 17 14.19 25.38 13.23
C ALA A 17 15.67 25.37 12.79
N PRO A 18 16.62 25.01 13.67
CA PRO A 18 18.01 24.91 13.28
C PRO A 18 18.11 23.95 12.10
N VAL A 19 18.57 24.47 10.95
CA VAL A 19 18.94 23.65 9.81
C VAL A 19 20.05 22.74 10.30
N ALA A 20 19.77 21.45 10.43
CA ALA A 20 20.81 20.46 10.67
C ALA A 20 21.88 20.68 9.59
N ALA A 21 23.14 20.85 10.00
CA ALA A 21 24.23 21.06 9.06
C ALA A 21 24.15 19.94 8.00
N GLU A 22 24.18 20.32 6.72
CA GLU A 22 24.22 19.36 5.65
C GLU A 22 25.41 18.42 5.93
N PRO A 23 25.23 17.08 5.95
CA PRO A 23 26.33 16.19 6.22
C PRO A 23 27.46 16.54 5.27
N ASP A 24 28.66 16.77 5.80
CA ASP A 24 29.85 17.06 5.00
C ASP A 24 29.86 16.12 3.80
N ASP A 25 30.22 16.64 2.62
CA ASP A 25 30.38 15.79 1.45
C ASP A 25 31.29 14.62 1.88
N PRO A 26 30.81 13.37 1.85
CA PRO A 26 31.58 12.24 2.36
C PRO A 26 32.88 12.06 1.58
N LEU A 27 33.00 12.66 0.39
CA LEU A 27 34.27 12.75 -0.34
C LEU A 27 35.29 13.66 0.37
N GLN A 28 34.84 14.64 1.13
CA GLN A 28 35.66 15.48 2.02
C GLN A 28 35.94 14.83 3.38
N MET A 29 35.20 13.78 3.77
CA MET A 29 35.40 13.07 5.04
C MET A 29 36.64 12.15 5.05
N THR A 30 37.22 11.80 3.90
CA THR A 30 38.42 10.96 3.87
C THR A 30 39.71 11.77 3.95
N VAL A 31 40.44 11.59 5.06
CA VAL A 31 41.80 12.11 5.26
C VAL A 31 42.87 11.20 4.65
N ASP A 32 42.47 10.09 4.03
CA ASP A 32 43.37 9.05 3.58
C ASP A 32 44.01 9.38 2.22
N PRO A 33 45.35 9.44 2.10
CA PRO A 33 46.02 9.71 0.83
C PRO A 33 45.69 8.71 -0.28
N ALA A 34 45.46 7.43 0.05
CA ALA A 34 45.13 6.41 -0.94
C ALA A 34 43.71 6.60 -1.50
N ASP A 35 42.77 6.99 -0.64
CA ASP A 35 41.40 7.31 -1.07
C ASP A 35 41.39 8.54 -1.98
N ARG A 36 42.16 9.59 -1.61
CA ARG A 36 42.31 10.80 -2.43
C ARG A 36 42.85 10.50 -3.82
N ALA A 37 43.77 9.55 -3.94
CA ALA A 37 44.36 9.15 -5.22
C ALA A 37 43.33 8.53 -6.19
N VAL A 38 42.26 7.91 -5.68
CA VAL A 38 41.23 7.24 -6.49
C VAL A 38 39.88 7.97 -6.48
N MET A 39 39.77 9.10 -5.77
CA MET A 39 38.51 9.82 -5.58
C MET A 39 37.84 10.27 -6.88
N ALA A 40 38.61 10.80 -7.83
CA ALA A 40 38.08 11.22 -9.13
C ALA A 40 37.54 10.03 -9.95
N GLU A 41 38.22 8.88 -9.86
CA GLU A 41 37.78 7.64 -10.50
C GLU A 41 36.50 7.09 -9.85
N ALA A 42 36.45 7.09 -8.51
CA ALA A 42 35.27 6.69 -7.74
C ALA A 42 34.05 7.59 -8.05
N ALA A 43 34.23 8.90 -8.03
CA ALA A 43 33.18 9.86 -8.40
C ALA A 43 32.69 9.62 -9.84
N SER A 44 33.60 9.40 -10.78
CA SER A 44 33.25 9.09 -12.17
C SER A 44 32.52 7.76 -12.34
N ALA A 45 32.85 6.75 -11.52
CA ALA A 45 32.17 5.46 -11.54
C ALA A 45 30.75 5.55 -10.98
N VAL A 46 30.55 6.35 -9.93
CA VAL A 46 29.23 6.58 -9.29
C VAL A 46 28.34 7.52 -10.10
N ALA A 47 28.90 8.46 -10.87
CA ALA A 47 28.12 9.47 -11.60
C ALA A 47 27.29 8.93 -12.79
N GLY A 48 27.46 7.66 -13.18
CA GLY A 48 26.63 7.04 -14.22
C GLY A 48 25.17 6.88 -13.79
N ASN A 49 24.23 6.88 -14.74
CA ASN A 49 22.82 6.59 -14.48
C ASN A 49 22.27 5.51 -15.44
N PRO A 50 22.21 4.23 -15.03
CA PRO A 50 22.74 3.69 -13.77
C PRO A 50 24.29 3.62 -13.77
N PRO A 51 24.93 3.55 -12.59
CA PRO A 51 26.37 3.33 -12.49
C PRO A 51 26.82 2.00 -13.12
N ASP A 52 28.04 1.97 -13.67
CA ASP A 52 28.62 0.75 -14.26
C ASP A 52 29.23 -0.13 -13.17
N LEU A 53 28.65 -1.32 -12.97
CA LEU A 53 29.09 -2.28 -11.97
C LEU A 53 30.57 -2.67 -12.11
N ALA A 54 31.08 -2.86 -13.32
CA ALA A 54 32.47 -3.25 -13.54
C ALA A 54 33.42 -2.13 -13.14
N ARG A 55 33.04 -0.87 -13.38
CA ARG A 55 33.80 0.30 -12.93
C ARG A 55 33.78 0.43 -11.40
N LEU A 56 32.63 0.19 -10.77
CA LEU A 56 32.53 0.17 -9.30
C LEU A 56 33.42 -0.92 -8.69
N ASP A 57 33.42 -2.13 -9.26
CA ASP A 57 34.26 -3.24 -8.81
C ASP A 57 35.76 -2.92 -8.96
N ALA A 58 36.16 -2.30 -10.07
CA ALA A 58 37.55 -1.87 -10.29
C ALA A 58 38.01 -0.81 -9.28
N VAL A 59 37.14 0.14 -8.92
CA VAL A 59 37.41 1.13 -7.87
C VAL A 59 37.52 0.46 -6.50
N LEU A 60 36.61 -0.47 -6.16
CA LEU A 60 36.65 -1.19 -4.88
C LEU A 60 37.91 -2.04 -4.71
N ALA A 61 38.47 -2.59 -5.79
CA ALA A 61 39.74 -3.30 -5.74
C ALA A 61 40.92 -2.41 -5.33
N LYS A 62 40.85 -1.10 -5.63
CA LYS A 62 41.83 -0.08 -5.21
C LYS A 62 41.56 0.47 -3.81
N LEU A 63 40.41 0.15 -3.21
CA LEU A 63 39.99 0.56 -1.88
C LEU A 63 39.88 -0.65 -0.92
N PRO A 64 40.99 -1.33 -0.57
CA PRO A 64 40.94 -2.53 0.27
C PRO A 64 40.65 -2.23 1.76
N ARG A 65 40.80 -0.97 2.18
CA ARG A 65 40.62 -0.57 3.58
C ARG A 65 39.18 -0.13 3.87
N PRO A 66 38.71 -0.29 5.12
CA PRO A 66 37.36 0.09 5.52
C PRO A 66 37.23 1.62 5.69
N THR A 67 37.17 2.36 4.59
CA THR A 67 37.10 3.83 4.59
C THR A 67 35.71 4.35 4.19
N PRO A 68 35.37 5.63 4.49
CA PRO A 68 34.12 6.25 4.02
C PRO A 68 33.95 6.22 2.49
N LEU A 69 35.04 6.40 1.73
CA LEU A 69 34.98 6.32 0.27
C LEU A 69 34.56 4.94 -0.23
N ARG A 70 35.08 3.88 0.38
CA ARG A 70 34.63 2.52 0.10
C ARG A 70 33.14 2.35 0.40
N GLY A 71 32.66 2.91 1.51
CA GLY A 71 31.24 2.89 1.88
C GLY A 71 30.34 3.51 0.82
N MET A 72 30.72 4.66 0.26
CA MET A 72 29.97 5.31 -0.81
C MET A 72 29.90 4.47 -2.09
N VAL A 73 31.04 3.91 -2.51
CA VAL A 73 31.11 3.04 -3.70
C VAL A 73 30.27 1.77 -3.48
N GLN A 74 30.27 1.20 -2.27
CA GLN A 74 29.40 0.07 -1.92
C GLN A 74 27.91 0.44 -1.94
N ALA A 75 27.52 1.64 -1.51
CA ALA A 75 26.13 2.10 -1.63
C ALA A 75 25.70 2.19 -3.10
N ALA A 76 26.50 2.79 -3.98
CA ALA A 76 26.22 2.83 -5.41
C ALA A 76 26.12 1.41 -6.01
N ARG A 77 27.01 0.51 -5.60
CA ARG A 77 27.02 -0.89 -6.02
C ARG A 77 25.77 -1.64 -5.58
N ALA A 78 25.30 -1.40 -4.35
CA ALA A 78 24.08 -1.99 -3.81
C ALA A 78 22.85 -1.60 -4.65
N ALA A 79 22.74 -0.34 -5.06
CA ALA A 79 21.67 0.13 -5.94
C ALA A 79 21.68 -0.58 -7.30
N VAL A 80 22.86 -0.77 -7.91
CA VAL A 80 23.01 -1.49 -9.19
C VAL A 80 22.70 -2.99 -9.04
N PHE A 81 23.03 -3.61 -7.91
CA PHE A 81 22.64 -5.00 -7.65
C PHE A 81 21.13 -5.13 -7.46
N ALA A 82 20.51 -4.21 -6.74
CA ALA A 82 19.06 -4.18 -6.53
C ALA A 82 18.32 -4.05 -7.87
N SER A 83 18.76 -3.15 -8.75
CA SER A 83 18.14 -2.97 -10.08
C SER A 83 18.34 -4.14 -11.05
N LYS A 84 19.20 -5.12 -10.70
CA LYS A 84 19.47 -6.34 -11.48
C LYS A 84 18.93 -7.59 -10.79
N ASP A 85 18.02 -7.43 -9.83
CA ASP A 85 17.42 -8.51 -9.03
C ASP A 85 18.45 -9.38 -8.27
N ARG A 86 19.66 -8.86 -8.02
CA ARG A 86 20.71 -9.53 -7.25
C ARG A 86 20.59 -9.18 -5.77
N VAL A 87 19.45 -9.54 -5.17
CA VAL A 87 19.03 -9.11 -3.82
C VAL A 87 20.07 -9.42 -2.74
N GLY A 88 20.65 -10.63 -2.73
CA GLY A 88 21.66 -11.01 -1.73
C GLY A 88 22.95 -10.18 -1.81
N ASP A 89 23.39 -9.84 -3.02
CA ASP A 89 24.55 -8.99 -3.24
C ASP A 89 24.25 -7.53 -2.87
N ALA A 90 23.04 -7.06 -3.18
CA ALA A 90 22.57 -5.73 -2.80
C ALA A 90 22.53 -5.56 -1.28
N VAL A 91 21.99 -6.56 -0.55
CA VAL A 91 22.00 -6.58 0.92
C VAL A 91 23.44 -6.56 1.44
N THR A 92 24.31 -7.43 0.94
CA THR A 92 25.71 -7.47 1.40
C THR A 92 26.43 -6.13 1.20
N ALA A 93 26.26 -5.51 0.04
CA ALA A 93 26.89 -4.23 -0.27
C ALA A 93 26.32 -3.08 0.58
N VAL A 94 25.00 -3.01 0.79
CA VAL A 94 24.40 -1.92 1.59
C VAL A 94 24.71 -2.06 3.08
N GLU A 95 24.83 -3.27 3.59
CA GLU A 95 25.29 -3.54 4.96
C GLU A 95 26.73 -3.08 5.18
N GLU A 96 27.62 -3.36 4.22
CA GLU A 96 28.98 -2.85 4.28
C GLU A 96 29.00 -1.31 4.20
N ALA A 97 28.17 -0.71 3.34
CA ALA A 97 28.05 0.74 3.25
C ALA A 97 27.60 1.36 4.58
N MET A 98 26.56 0.83 5.22
CA MET A 98 26.08 1.30 6.53
C MET A 98 27.14 1.14 7.62
N ARG A 99 27.92 0.06 7.61
CA ARG A 99 29.03 -0.14 8.57
C ARG A 99 30.14 0.90 8.40
N LEU A 100 30.43 1.29 7.16
CA LEU A 100 31.51 2.23 6.82
C LEU A 100 31.07 3.70 6.93
N LEU A 101 29.77 3.96 6.94
CA LEU A 101 29.15 5.27 7.01
C LEU A 101 28.04 5.29 8.08
N PRO A 102 28.36 5.05 9.37
CA PRO A 102 27.36 4.85 10.42
C PRO A 102 26.50 6.09 10.69
N ASP A 103 27.05 7.28 10.47
CA ASP A 103 26.38 8.57 10.71
C ASP A 103 25.75 9.17 9.44
N ASP A 104 25.92 8.51 8.27
CA ASP A 104 25.31 8.96 7.01
C ASP A 104 23.91 8.35 6.86
N PRO A 105 22.86 9.18 6.67
CA PRO A 105 21.51 8.67 6.45
C PRO A 105 21.32 8.02 5.06
N ARG A 106 22.16 8.29 4.05
CA ARG A 106 21.95 7.80 2.67
C ARG A 106 22.01 6.28 2.55
N PRO A 107 23.03 5.57 3.08
CA PRO A 107 23.06 4.12 3.01
C PRO A 107 21.89 3.49 3.77
N LYS A 108 21.43 4.11 4.86
CA LYS A 108 20.24 3.66 5.59
C LYS A 108 18.99 3.76 4.71
N LEU A 109 18.74 4.90 4.08
CA LEU A 109 17.59 5.08 3.17
C LEU A 109 17.64 4.15 1.95
N LEU A 110 18.83 3.89 1.40
CA LEU A 110 18.99 2.87 0.36
C LEU A 110 18.69 1.46 0.89
N ALA A 111 19.16 1.14 2.09
CA ALA A 111 18.86 -0.14 2.74
C ALA A 111 17.36 -0.30 2.99
N VAL A 112 16.61 0.77 3.30
CA VAL A 112 15.14 0.72 3.41
C VAL A 112 14.53 0.19 2.11
N HIS A 113 14.94 0.74 0.96
CA HIS A 113 14.46 0.27 -0.34
C HIS A 113 14.76 -1.21 -0.55
N ILE A 114 16.00 -1.64 -0.34
CA ILE A 114 16.42 -3.04 -0.56
C ILE A 114 15.72 -4.00 0.42
N LEU A 115 15.77 -3.71 1.72
CA LEU A 115 15.31 -4.61 2.77
C LEU A 115 13.78 -4.75 2.83
N THR A 116 13.04 -3.75 2.35
CA THR A 116 11.59 -3.83 2.16
C THR A 116 11.22 -5.00 1.24
N PHE A 117 11.95 -5.19 0.13
CA PHE A 117 11.69 -6.24 -0.86
C PHE A 117 12.54 -7.51 -0.64
N ALA A 118 13.58 -7.45 0.20
CA ALA A 118 14.41 -8.61 0.58
C ALA A 118 13.82 -9.45 1.75
N GLY A 119 12.58 -9.20 2.14
CA GLY A 119 11.93 -9.95 3.22
C GLY A 119 12.37 -9.56 4.63
N SER A 120 12.90 -8.34 4.80
CA SER A 120 13.31 -7.79 6.10
C SER A 120 12.63 -6.44 6.41
N PRO A 121 11.29 -6.32 6.29
CA PRO A 121 10.60 -5.04 6.43
C PRO A 121 10.70 -4.46 7.85
N GLN A 122 10.79 -5.27 8.92
CA GLN A 122 11.01 -4.73 10.27
C GLN A 122 12.34 -3.98 10.37
N ARG A 123 13.40 -4.54 9.77
CA ARG A 123 14.72 -3.91 9.76
C ARG A 123 14.73 -2.66 8.88
N ALA A 124 14.09 -2.71 7.72
CA ALA A 124 13.90 -1.55 6.86
C ALA A 124 13.20 -0.41 7.62
N ALA A 125 12.16 -0.73 8.37
CA ALA A 125 11.43 0.23 9.19
C ALA A 125 12.27 0.84 10.31
N ASP A 126 13.06 0.04 11.03
CA ASP A 126 13.93 0.55 12.09
C ASP A 126 15.01 1.50 11.50
N LEU A 127 15.59 1.15 10.35
CA LEU A 127 16.54 2.00 9.62
C LEU A 127 15.90 3.28 9.08
N TRP A 128 14.69 3.21 8.54
CA TRP A 128 13.96 4.39 8.09
C TRP A 128 13.65 5.33 9.25
N MET A 129 13.17 4.79 10.37
CA MET A 129 12.90 5.58 11.58
C MET A 129 14.17 6.25 12.10
N GLN A 130 15.31 5.57 12.08
CA GLN A 130 16.61 6.15 12.42
C GLN A 130 16.99 7.29 11.46
N ALA A 131 17.00 7.03 10.14
CA ALA A 131 17.34 8.04 9.13
C ALA A 131 16.41 9.26 9.18
N SER A 132 15.11 9.06 9.45
CA SER A 132 14.13 10.15 9.58
C SER A 132 14.36 11.06 10.78
N ARG A 133 15.06 10.60 11.82
CA ARG A 133 15.45 11.41 12.97
C ARG A 133 16.75 12.17 12.71
N GLU A 134 17.69 11.51 12.04
CA GLU A 134 19.00 12.08 11.70
C GLU A 134 18.88 13.15 10.61
N SER A 135 18.04 12.92 9.59
CA SER A 135 17.87 13.79 8.42
C SER A 135 16.41 13.72 7.93
N PRO A 136 15.48 14.43 8.62
CA PRO A 136 14.07 14.47 8.26
C PRO A 136 13.83 14.90 6.81
N GLU A 137 14.60 15.87 6.31
CA GLU A 137 14.46 16.42 4.97
C GLU A 137 14.78 15.40 3.87
N ARG A 138 15.76 14.50 4.10
CA ARG A 138 16.07 13.42 3.15
C ARG A 138 15.08 12.27 3.27
N ALA A 139 14.69 11.90 4.48
CA ALA A 139 13.68 10.86 4.68
C ALA A 139 12.33 11.24 4.05
N ARG A 140 11.98 12.54 4.05
CA ARG A 140 10.80 13.08 3.35
C ARG A 140 10.82 12.84 1.83
N LEU A 141 11.99 12.67 1.23
CA LEU A 141 12.17 12.36 -0.20
C LEU A 141 12.12 10.86 -0.51
N SER A 142 11.77 10.01 0.46
CA SER A 142 11.59 8.58 0.23
C SER A 142 10.55 8.36 -0.87
N HIS A 143 10.74 7.33 -1.70
CA HIS A 143 9.79 7.03 -2.76
C HIS A 143 8.45 6.58 -2.19
N HIS A 144 7.33 7.12 -2.70
CA HIS A 144 6.00 6.83 -2.17
C HIS A 144 5.65 5.34 -2.17
N TYR A 145 5.86 4.66 -3.31
CA TYR A 145 5.65 3.21 -3.40
C TYR A 145 6.45 2.41 -2.36
N VAL A 146 7.68 2.81 -2.03
CA VAL A 146 8.51 2.09 -1.05
C VAL A 146 7.91 2.21 0.34
N MET A 147 7.45 3.41 0.72
CA MET A 147 6.84 3.62 2.02
C MET A 147 5.50 2.88 2.15
N SER A 148 4.68 2.90 1.10
CA SER A 148 3.43 2.12 1.03
C SER A 148 3.70 0.62 1.12
N ALA A 149 4.69 0.11 0.40
CA ALA A 149 5.09 -1.30 0.45
C ALA A 149 5.64 -1.71 1.83
N LEU A 150 6.45 -0.85 2.45
CA LEU A 150 7.01 -1.09 3.78
C LEU A 150 5.92 -1.23 4.83
N THR A 151 5.00 -0.28 4.91
CA THR A 151 3.92 -0.32 5.90
C THR A 151 2.96 -1.47 5.62
N GLY A 152 2.61 -1.73 4.36
CA GLY A 152 1.80 -2.88 3.97
C GLY A 152 2.43 -4.22 4.38
N ARG A 153 3.73 -4.41 4.18
CA ARG A 153 4.44 -5.63 4.58
C ARG A 153 4.54 -5.82 6.09
N LEU A 154 4.68 -4.72 6.84
CA LEU A 154 4.62 -4.78 8.30
C LEU A 154 3.23 -5.25 8.77
N LEU A 155 2.16 -4.74 8.15
CA LEU A 155 0.79 -5.18 8.44
C LEU A 155 0.58 -6.66 8.10
N ASP A 156 1.12 -7.13 6.97
CA ASP A 156 1.09 -8.54 6.57
C ASP A 156 1.83 -9.47 7.56
N LEU A 157 2.82 -8.95 8.28
CA LEU A 157 3.51 -9.66 9.38
C LEU A 157 2.83 -9.44 10.74
N GLY A 158 1.77 -8.63 10.75
CA GLY A 158 1.02 -8.24 11.94
C GLY A 158 1.76 -7.23 12.83
N ASP A 159 2.84 -6.63 12.36
CA ASP A 159 3.60 -5.60 13.07
C ASP A 159 2.97 -4.21 12.90
N ARG A 160 1.71 -4.12 13.35
CA ARG A 160 0.85 -2.95 13.16
C ARG A 160 1.40 -1.71 13.86
N GLU A 161 1.92 -1.87 15.07
CA GLU A 161 2.45 -0.76 15.85
C GLU A 161 3.64 -0.09 15.13
N ARG A 162 4.53 -0.88 14.52
CA ARG A 162 5.65 -0.32 13.76
C ARG A 162 5.18 0.40 12.49
N ALA A 163 4.19 -0.15 11.79
CA ALA A 163 3.58 0.51 10.63
C ALA A 163 2.93 1.85 11.02
N GLU A 164 2.19 1.89 12.14
CA GLU A 164 1.58 3.10 12.67
C GLU A 164 2.63 4.15 13.05
N ARG A 165 3.73 3.77 13.72
CA ARG A 165 4.81 4.71 14.05
C ARG A 165 5.45 5.32 12.81
N ILE A 166 5.61 4.54 11.73
CA ILE A 166 6.09 5.06 10.44
C ILE A 166 5.10 6.07 9.87
N ASN A 167 3.81 5.72 9.80
CA ASN A 167 2.78 6.61 9.26
C ASN A 167 2.66 7.93 10.04
N ALA A 168 2.71 7.88 11.37
CA ALA A 168 2.73 9.07 12.20
C ALA A 168 3.96 9.94 11.90
N ARG A 169 5.15 9.32 11.81
CA ARG A 169 6.41 10.01 11.50
C ARG A 169 6.42 10.62 10.10
N LEU A 170 5.84 9.95 9.10
CA LEU A 170 5.68 10.50 7.74
C LEU A 170 4.91 11.82 7.79
N GLY A 171 3.82 11.88 8.56
CA GLY A 171 3.08 13.12 8.79
C GLY A 171 3.90 14.21 9.49
N GLU A 172 4.66 13.85 10.54
CA GLU A 172 5.50 14.80 11.28
C GLU A 172 6.58 15.47 10.42
N ILE A 173 7.18 14.73 9.49
CA ILE A 173 8.25 15.25 8.62
C ILE A 173 7.71 15.89 7.33
N GLY A 174 6.39 15.98 7.16
CA GLY A 174 5.77 16.57 5.98
C GLY A 174 5.92 15.72 4.71
N PHE A 175 5.95 14.39 4.83
CA PHE A 175 5.96 13.49 3.69
C PHE A 175 4.64 13.54 2.93
N ALA A 176 4.71 13.80 1.62
CA ALA A 176 3.58 13.77 0.69
C ALA A 176 2.30 14.47 1.19
N THR A 177 2.44 15.57 1.96
CA THR A 177 1.30 16.24 2.61
C THR A 177 0.29 16.84 1.63
N SER A 178 0.66 16.98 0.35
CA SER A 178 -0.27 17.41 -0.70
C SER A 178 -1.30 16.34 -1.04
N LEU A 179 -1.02 15.06 -0.78
CA LEU A 179 -1.91 13.95 -1.14
C LEU A 179 -2.86 13.57 0.01
N ALA A 180 -4.13 13.39 -0.30
CA ALA A 180 -5.17 13.13 0.69
C ALA A 180 -5.00 11.80 1.46
N PRO A 181 -4.68 10.65 0.80
CA PRO A 181 -4.50 9.37 1.50
C PRO A 181 -3.40 9.41 2.58
N GLU A 182 -2.32 10.12 2.34
CA GLU A 182 -1.13 10.21 3.18
C GLU A 182 -1.42 11.08 4.40
N ARG A 183 -2.12 12.21 4.21
CA ARG A 183 -2.63 13.02 5.31
C ARG A 183 -3.55 12.21 6.22
N SER A 184 -4.49 11.46 5.64
CA SER A 184 -5.43 10.62 6.41
C SER A 184 -4.69 9.53 7.19
N SER A 185 -3.80 8.79 6.52
CA SER A 185 -3.04 7.69 7.13
C SER A 185 -2.18 8.17 8.30
N ALA A 186 -1.54 9.33 8.17
CA ALA A 186 -0.78 9.93 9.25
C ALA A 186 -1.66 10.38 10.42
N ALA A 187 -2.82 10.99 10.15
CA ALA A 187 -3.78 11.40 11.18
C ALA A 187 -4.37 10.20 11.92
N LEU A 188 -4.72 9.13 11.22
CA LEU A 188 -5.19 7.89 11.82
C LEU A 188 -4.12 7.28 12.73
N ALA A 189 -2.88 7.19 12.24
CA ALA A 189 -1.77 6.63 13.02
C ALA A 189 -1.49 7.43 14.30
N ARG A 190 -1.53 8.77 14.23
CA ARG A 190 -1.45 9.62 15.44
C ARG A 190 -2.60 9.33 16.39
N THR A 191 -3.83 9.27 15.89
CA THR A 191 -5.03 8.98 16.70
C THR A 191 -4.90 7.64 17.44
N TYR A 192 -4.41 6.59 16.77
CA TYR A 192 -4.11 5.31 17.44
C TYR A 192 -3.06 5.44 18.55
N GLY A 193 -1.99 6.20 18.30
CA GLY A 193 -0.97 6.49 19.30
C GLY A 193 -1.53 7.22 20.52
N GLU A 194 -2.39 8.21 20.31
CA GLU A 194 -3.00 9.01 21.37
C GLU A 194 -3.95 8.19 22.25
N VAL A 195 -4.80 7.36 21.65
CA VAL A 195 -5.71 6.46 22.39
C VAL A 195 -4.90 5.45 23.20
N ARG A 196 -3.82 4.87 22.64
CA ARG A 196 -2.93 3.95 23.36
C ARG A 196 -2.24 4.64 24.54
N ALA A 197 -1.86 5.91 24.37
CA ALA A 197 -1.28 6.74 25.42
C ALA A 197 -2.32 7.26 26.44
N LYS A 198 -3.61 6.91 26.30
CA LYS A 198 -4.73 7.39 27.11
C LYS A 198 -4.87 8.92 27.09
N ARG A 199 -4.56 9.54 25.96
CA ARG A 199 -4.68 10.98 25.70
C ARG A 199 -5.89 11.25 24.83
N ASP A 200 -7.07 10.85 25.32
CA ASP A 200 -8.32 10.88 24.55
C ASP A 200 -8.65 12.28 24.03
N ASP A 201 -8.35 13.35 24.78
CA ASP A 201 -8.58 14.73 24.33
C ASP A 201 -7.78 15.07 23.05
N LEU A 202 -6.53 14.61 22.94
CA LEU A 202 -5.70 14.80 21.74
C LEU A 202 -6.17 13.91 20.59
N ALA A 203 -6.62 12.70 20.91
CA ALA A 203 -7.22 11.81 19.92
C ALA A 203 -8.51 12.42 19.33
N ILE A 204 -9.38 13.00 20.17
CA ILE A 204 -10.61 13.69 19.77
C ILE A 204 -10.29 14.86 18.83
N GLN A 205 -9.28 15.67 19.14
CA GLN A 205 -8.85 16.78 18.28
C GLN A 205 -8.35 16.29 16.92
N SER A 206 -7.73 15.10 16.87
CA SER A 206 -7.16 14.54 15.65
C SER A 206 -8.21 13.95 14.69
N VAL A 207 -9.44 13.71 15.14
CA VAL A 207 -10.51 13.09 14.32
C VAL A 207 -10.77 13.86 13.03
N THR A 208 -10.75 15.20 13.06
CA THR A 208 -11.06 16.04 11.88
C THR A 208 -9.99 16.00 10.81
N ALA A 209 -8.77 15.57 11.16
CA ALA A 209 -7.67 15.40 10.22
C ALA A 209 -7.70 14.06 9.48
N ILE A 210 -8.56 13.11 9.90
CA ILE A 210 -8.74 11.83 9.21
C ILE A 210 -9.64 12.05 8.00
N GLY A 211 -9.01 12.07 6.82
CA GLY A 211 -9.66 12.31 5.54
C GLY A 211 -10.48 11.13 5.04
N ASP A 212 -9.96 9.92 5.20
CA ASP A 212 -10.57 8.71 4.64
C ASP A 212 -11.78 8.26 5.48
N PRO A 213 -12.98 8.17 4.90
CA PRO A 213 -14.16 7.73 5.63
C PRO A 213 -14.07 6.27 6.10
N ASP A 214 -13.32 5.39 5.43
CA ASP A 214 -13.13 4.00 5.87
C ASP A 214 -12.32 3.92 7.16
N ASP A 215 -11.33 4.81 7.32
CA ASP A 215 -10.55 4.95 8.54
C ASP A 215 -11.43 5.42 9.70
N LEU A 216 -12.30 6.41 9.45
CA LEU A 216 -13.29 6.85 10.44
C LEU A 216 -14.28 5.75 10.80
N LEU A 217 -14.77 4.98 9.82
CA LEU A 217 -15.66 3.85 10.08
C LEU A 217 -15.02 2.85 11.05
N THR A 218 -13.73 2.57 10.87
CA THR A 218 -12.97 1.66 11.74
C THR A 218 -12.97 2.12 13.19
N LEU A 219 -12.73 3.41 13.43
CA LEU A 219 -12.82 4.01 14.75
C LEU A 219 -14.27 4.03 15.27
N TYR A 220 -15.23 4.30 14.39
CA TYR A 220 -16.62 4.48 14.74
C TYR A 220 -17.31 3.19 15.19
N VAL A 221 -16.83 2.01 14.77
CA VAL A 221 -17.47 0.73 15.14
C VAL A 221 -16.81 0.01 16.32
N ASP A 222 -15.52 0.24 16.58
CA ASP A 222 -14.77 -0.43 17.64
C ASP A 222 -14.83 0.33 18.97
N ARG A 223 -15.22 -0.36 20.05
CA ARG A 223 -15.43 0.23 21.39
C ARG A 223 -14.14 0.75 22.02
N ARG A 224 -12.97 0.32 21.56
CA ARG A 224 -11.68 0.93 21.98
C ARG A 224 -11.63 2.42 21.72
N TYR A 225 -12.37 2.89 20.72
CA TYR A 225 -12.42 4.30 20.30
C TYR A 225 -13.76 4.97 20.66
N GLN A 226 -14.50 4.40 21.59
CA GLN A 226 -15.80 4.90 22.05
C GLN A 226 -15.78 6.39 22.40
N ALA A 227 -14.71 6.87 23.03
CA ALA A 227 -14.57 8.28 23.40
C ALA A 227 -14.57 9.23 22.18
N LEU A 228 -14.18 8.73 21.00
CA LEU A 228 -14.12 9.50 19.75
C LEU A 228 -15.47 9.54 19.03
N TRP A 229 -16.40 8.62 19.34
CA TRP A 229 -17.64 8.46 18.58
C TRP A 229 -18.50 9.73 18.50
N PRO A 230 -18.69 10.54 19.57
CA PRO A 230 -19.44 11.79 19.46
C PRO A 230 -18.83 12.75 18.45
N ARG A 231 -17.49 12.89 18.48
CA ARG A 231 -16.77 13.78 17.55
C ARG A 231 -16.82 13.27 16.11
N ILE A 232 -16.72 11.96 15.90
CA ILE A 232 -16.89 11.36 14.57
C ILE A 232 -18.31 11.61 14.04
N ALA A 233 -19.34 11.42 14.87
CA ALA A 233 -20.73 11.65 14.46
C ALA A 233 -21.04 13.12 14.15
N GLU A 234 -20.45 14.05 14.91
CA GLU A 234 -20.54 15.49 14.66
C GLU A 234 -19.84 15.88 13.35
N TRP A 235 -18.61 15.40 13.14
CA TRP A 235 -17.77 15.79 12.01
C TRP A 235 -18.17 15.13 10.69
N ALA A 236 -18.33 13.81 10.69
CA ALA A 236 -18.53 13.02 9.48
C ALA A 236 -20.01 12.74 9.17
N THR A 237 -20.92 13.11 10.07
CA THR A 237 -22.32 12.64 10.16
C THR A 237 -22.43 11.15 10.54
N PRO A 238 -23.61 10.68 11.03
CA PRO A 238 -23.82 9.27 11.34
C PRO A 238 -23.69 8.32 10.14
N THR A 239 -23.81 8.82 8.91
CA THR A 239 -23.67 8.05 7.66
C THR A 239 -22.29 8.16 7.02
N LEU A 240 -21.41 9.03 7.54
CA LEU A 240 -20.10 9.32 6.98
C LEU A 240 -20.13 10.00 5.59
N ASP A 241 -21.32 10.31 5.04
CA ASP A 241 -21.48 10.87 3.68
C ASP A 241 -20.81 12.23 3.54
N GLY A 242 -20.85 13.06 4.59
CA GLY A 242 -20.22 14.38 4.61
C GLY A 242 -18.71 14.26 4.42
N GLN A 243 -18.09 13.34 5.16
CA GLN A 243 -16.66 13.06 5.02
C GLN A 243 -16.34 12.39 3.67
N SER A 244 -17.15 11.43 3.24
CA SER A 244 -16.95 10.75 1.95
C SER A 244 -16.95 11.74 0.79
N ARG A 245 -17.86 12.73 0.80
CA ARG A 245 -17.89 13.79 -0.22
C ARG A 245 -16.60 14.60 -0.22
N ARG A 246 -16.18 15.10 0.95
CA ARG A 246 -14.95 15.89 1.08
C ARG A 246 -13.74 15.10 0.57
N TYR A 247 -13.60 13.84 0.97
CA TYR A 247 -12.47 13.00 0.56
C TYR A 247 -12.46 12.75 -0.95
N LEU A 248 -13.62 12.48 -1.57
CA LEU A 248 -13.74 12.36 -3.02
C LEU A 248 -13.36 13.66 -3.74
N GLU A 249 -13.68 14.84 -3.17
CA GLU A 249 -13.28 16.13 -3.71
C GLU A 249 -11.74 16.31 -3.67
N GLU A 250 -11.09 15.93 -2.56
CA GLU A 250 -9.63 15.96 -2.42
C GLU A 250 -8.95 14.97 -3.39
N LEU A 251 -9.41 13.71 -3.47
CA LEU A 251 -8.86 12.72 -4.40
C LEU A 251 -9.01 13.13 -5.87
N ARG A 252 -10.15 13.73 -6.24
CA ARG A 252 -10.34 14.29 -7.58
C ARG A 252 -9.36 15.44 -7.83
N ALA A 253 -9.12 16.30 -6.85
CA ALA A 253 -8.18 17.42 -6.98
C ALA A 253 -6.75 16.92 -7.18
N ASP A 254 -6.32 15.92 -6.40
CA ASP A 254 -5.00 15.27 -6.53
C ASP A 254 -4.83 14.69 -7.95
N TRP A 255 -5.78 13.90 -8.42
CA TRP A 255 -5.74 13.34 -9.77
C TRP A 255 -5.76 14.41 -10.86
N THR A 256 -6.60 15.42 -10.73
CA THR A 256 -6.70 16.50 -11.73
C THR A 256 -5.43 17.36 -11.78
N ALA A 257 -4.68 17.44 -10.67
CA ALA A 257 -3.41 18.17 -10.61
C ALA A 257 -2.26 17.38 -11.24
N ALA A 258 -2.22 16.06 -11.04
CA ALA A 258 -1.11 15.22 -11.50
C ALA A 258 -1.33 14.58 -12.89
N ASP A 259 -2.58 14.26 -13.26
CA ASP A 259 -2.95 13.52 -14.49
C ASP A 259 -2.16 12.22 -14.71
N ASP A 260 -1.91 11.47 -13.62
CA ASP A 260 -1.18 10.21 -13.63
C ASP A 260 -1.99 9.01 -13.13
N PHE A 261 -1.45 7.80 -13.33
CA PHE A 261 -2.12 6.56 -12.95
C PHE A 261 -2.17 6.34 -11.43
N ASP A 262 -1.21 6.89 -10.67
CA ASP A 262 -1.10 6.68 -9.23
C ASP A 262 -2.21 7.45 -8.48
N THR A 263 -2.33 8.75 -8.75
CA THR A 263 -3.40 9.59 -8.18
C THR A 263 -4.77 9.18 -8.71
N ALA A 264 -4.89 8.77 -9.98
CA ALA A 264 -6.11 8.19 -10.53
C ALA A 264 -6.52 6.91 -9.79
N THR A 265 -5.56 6.07 -9.38
CA THR A 265 -5.85 4.81 -8.68
C THR A 265 -6.55 5.05 -7.35
N ALA A 266 -6.09 6.02 -6.55
CA ALA A 266 -6.73 6.34 -5.27
C ALA A 266 -8.19 6.80 -5.48
N TYR A 267 -8.42 7.72 -6.42
CA TYR A 267 -9.76 8.21 -6.72
C TYR A 267 -10.68 7.11 -7.30
N ALA A 268 -10.17 6.31 -8.24
CA ALA A 268 -10.91 5.20 -8.83
C ALA A 268 -11.30 4.12 -7.81
N ARG A 269 -10.41 3.82 -6.84
CA ARG A 269 -10.70 2.87 -5.75
C ARG A 269 -11.82 3.38 -4.86
N GLN A 270 -11.80 4.65 -4.48
CA GLN A 270 -12.85 5.22 -3.64
C GLN A 270 -14.20 5.28 -4.36
N LEU A 271 -14.20 5.63 -5.65
CA LEU A 271 -15.42 5.55 -6.45
C LEU A 271 -15.94 4.11 -6.56
N ALA A 272 -15.05 3.13 -6.76
CA ALA A 272 -15.43 1.73 -6.85
C ALA A 272 -15.93 1.15 -5.52
N SER A 273 -15.38 1.55 -4.36
CA SER A 273 -15.88 1.12 -3.05
C SER A 273 -17.30 1.63 -2.77
N LEU A 274 -17.63 2.81 -3.29
CA LEU A 274 -18.97 3.41 -3.23
C LEU A 274 -19.91 2.94 -4.36
N GLY A 275 -19.59 1.85 -5.05
CA GLY A 275 -20.43 1.28 -6.11
C GLY A 275 -20.54 2.14 -7.38
N ALA A 276 -19.74 3.20 -7.53
CA ALA A 276 -19.79 4.14 -8.66
C ALA A 276 -19.11 3.60 -9.93
N TYR A 277 -19.32 2.32 -10.25
CA TYR A 277 -18.65 1.63 -11.36
C TYR A 277 -18.82 2.32 -12.72
N PRO A 278 -20.00 2.87 -13.10
CA PRO A 278 -20.13 3.63 -14.35
C PRO A 278 -19.22 4.86 -14.41
N ALA A 279 -19.06 5.58 -13.29
CA ALA A 279 -18.16 6.73 -13.21
C ALA A 279 -16.70 6.31 -13.35
N VAL A 280 -16.28 5.23 -12.68
CA VAL A 280 -14.93 4.67 -12.81
C VAL A 280 -14.62 4.33 -14.27
N VAL A 281 -15.52 3.62 -14.96
CA VAL A 281 -15.32 3.26 -16.37
C VAL A 281 -15.22 4.51 -17.25
N SER A 282 -16.14 5.46 -17.08
CA SER A 282 -16.20 6.65 -17.94
C SER A 282 -15.02 7.59 -17.74
N LEU A 283 -14.52 7.76 -16.52
CA LEU A 283 -13.43 8.69 -16.21
C LEU A 283 -12.06 8.10 -16.54
N PHE A 284 -11.82 6.83 -16.22
CA PHE A 284 -10.47 6.27 -16.22
C PHE A 284 -10.18 5.32 -17.38
N LEU A 285 -11.17 4.70 -18.02
CA LEU A 285 -10.92 3.87 -19.21
C LEU A 285 -10.19 4.66 -20.33
N PRO A 286 -10.54 5.94 -20.63
CA PRO A 286 -9.83 6.71 -21.65
C PRO A 286 -8.34 6.95 -21.36
N MET A 287 -7.90 6.89 -20.09
CA MET A 287 -6.46 7.02 -19.77
C MET A 287 -5.63 5.91 -20.42
N PHE A 288 -6.25 4.74 -20.63
CA PHE A 288 -5.60 3.60 -21.25
C PHE A 288 -5.45 3.76 -22.77
N ASP A 289 -6.08 4.75 -23.42
CA ASP A 289 -5.86 5.05 -24.84
C ASP A 289 -4.42 5.51 -25.11
N ARG A 290 -3.77 6.10 -24.08
CA ARG A 290 -2.37 6.54 -24.12
C ARG A 290 -1.36 5.39 -24.00
N ILE A 291 -1.80 4.17 -23.71
CA ILE A 291 -0.92 3.00 -23.60
C ILE A 291 -0.71 2.38 -24.97
N VAL A 292 0.56 2.31 -25.37
CA VAL A 292 1.04 1.69 -26.60
C VAL A 292 1.82 0.43 -26.25
N PRO A 293 1.71 -0.67 -27.02
CA PRO A 293 2.53 -1.87 -26.80
C PRO A 293 4.03 -1.52 -26.76
N GLY A 294 4.74 -2.04 -25.76
CA GLY A 294 6.15 -1.74 -25.49
C GLY A 294 6.42 -0.43 -24.73
N GLU A 295 5.41 0.44 -24.52
CA GLU A 295 5.55 1.69 -23.76
C GLU A 295 4.85 1.58 -22.40
N TYR A 296 5.53 0.91 -21.48
CA TYR A 296 5.05 0.79 -20.11
C TYR A 296 5.00 2.15 -19.40
N ARG A 297 3.89 2.42 -18.73
CA ARG A 297 3.75 3.55 -17.83
C ARG A 297 3.53 3.01 -16.42
N GLU A 298 4.38 3.43 -15.50
CA GLU A 298 4.25 3.09 -14.09
C GLU A 298 2.89 3.52 -13.55
N GLY A 299 2.34 2.74 -12.62
CA GLY A 299 1.02 2.95 -12.04
C GLY A 299 -0.11 2.26 -12.80
N THR A 300 0.08 1.94 -14.10
CA THR A 300 -0.94 1.25 -14.91
C THR A 300 -1.36 -0.08 -14.28
N GLU A 301 -0.41 -0.83 -13.72
CA GLU A 301 -0.65 -2.12 -13.07
C GLU A 301 -1.58 -2.03 -11.86
N PHE A 302 -1.73 -0.85 -11.25
CA PHE A 302 -2.58 -0.63 -10.09
C PHE A 302 -3.97 -0.08 -10.45
N LEU A 303 -4.07 0.77 -11.48
CA LEU A 303 -5.35 1.29 -11.95
C LEU A 303 -6.13 0.25 -12.77
N THR A 304 -5.45 -0.53 -13.62
CA THR A 304 -6.11 -1.50 -14.51
C THR A 304 -7.01 -2.49 -13.78
N PRO A 305 -6.60 -3.12 -12.66
CA PRO A 305 -7.48 -4.04 -11.92
C PRO A 305 -8.76 -3.39 -11.38
N VAL A 306 -8.73 -2.09 -11.08
CA VAL A 306 -9.90 -1.34 -10.59
C VAL A 306 -10.87 -1.12 -11.75
N VAL A 307 -10.40 -0.60 -12.88
CA VAL A 307 -11.24 -0.33 -14.06
C VAL A 307 -11.78 -1.63 -14.67
N ALA A 308 -10.98 -2.69 -14.75
CA ALA A 308 -11.42 -3.99 -15.26
C ALA A 308 -12.54 -4.60 -14.40
N ARG A 309 -12.47 -4.46 -13.08
CA ARG A 309 -13.53 -4.91 -12.17
C ARG A 309 -14.81 -4.09 -12.35
N SER A 310 -14.68 -2.77 -12.47
CA SER A 310 -15.81 -1.87 -12.74
C SER A 310 -16.48 -2.20 -14.07
N LEU A 311 -15.70 -2.54 -15.11
CA LEU A 311 -16.23 -3.03 -16.40
C LEU A 311 -17.09 -4.30 -16.22
N VAL A 312 -16.67 -5.26 -15.40
CA VAL A 312 -17.50 -6.44 -15.09
C VAL A 312 -18.79 -6.04 -14.38
N LYS A 313 -18.71 -5.15 -13.39
CA LYS A 313 -19.86 -4.70 -12.60
C LYS A 313 -20.92 -3.97 -13.45
N VAL A 314 -20.50 -3.31 -14.54
CA VAL A 314 -21.43 -2.69 -15.51
C VAL A 314 -21.79 -3.60 -16.69
N GLY A 315 -21.51 -4.91 -16.60
CA GLY A 315 -21.92 -5.89 -17.62
C GLY A 315 -21.03 -5.96 -18.87
N ARG A 316 -19.77 -5.47 -18.79
CA ARG A 316 -18.80 -5.45 -19.90
C ARG A 316 -17.56 -6.33 -19.63
N PRO A 317 -17.71 -7.65 -19.35
CA PRO A 317 -16.58 -8.53 -19.00
C PRO A 317 -15.62 -8.80 -20.16
N ALA A 318 -16.06 -8.68 -21.42
CA ALA A 318 -15.18 -8.81 -22.58
C ALA A 318 -14.18 -7.64 -22.65
N ASP A 319 -14.66 -6.41 -22.42
CA ASP A 319 -13.82 -5.21 -22.41
C ASP A 319 -12.84 -5.21 -21.23
N ALA A 320 -13.26 -5.76 -20.08
CA ALA A 320 -12.37 -5.95 -18.94
C ALA A 320 -11.16 -6.84 -19.28
N ARG A 321 -11.39 -7.93 -20.03
CA ARG A 321 -10.31 -8.81 -20.51
C ARG A 321 -9.43 -8.12 -21.55
N ALA A 322 -10.04 -7.46 -22.53
CA ALA A 322 -9.31 -6.71 -23.55
C ALA A 322 -8.40 -5.63 -22.94
N LEU A 323 -8.88 -4.93 -21.91
CA LEU A 323 -8.09 -3.95 -21.17
C LEU A 323 -6.87 -4.59 -20.48
N LEU A 324 -7.07 -5.69 -19.76
CA LEU A 324 -5.96 -6.41 -19.11
C LEU A 324 -4.95 -6.95 -20.14
N ASP A 325 -5.43 -7.41 -21.29
CA ASP A 325 -4.58 -7.89 -22.40
C ASP A 325 -3.76 -6.76 -23.02
N LYS A 326 -4.37 -5.60 -23.24
CA LYS A 326 -3.68 -4.40 -23.72
C LYS A 326 -2.54 -3.99 -22.77
N VAL A 327 -2.82 -3.94 -21.47
CA VAL A 327 -1.83 -3.52 -20.47
C VAL A 327 -0.73 -4.56 -20.34
N ALA A 328 -1.07 -5.85 -20.28
CA ALA A 328 -0.06 -6.93 -20.25
C ALA A 328 0.90 -6.87 -21.45
N ALA A 329 0.40 -6.55 -22.65
CA ALA A 329 1.21 -6.42 -23.86
C ALA A 329 2.15 -5.19 -23.85
N ALA A 330 1.88 -4.19 -23.01
CA ALA A 330 2.74 -3.03 -22.82
C ALA A 330 3.82 -3.25 -21.76
N MET A 331 3.69 -4.26 -20.90
CA MET A 331 4.63 -4.50 -19.80
C MET A 331 5.97 -5.09 -20.29
N PRO A 332 7.11 -4.70 -19.70
CA PRO A 332 8.39 -5.35 -19.95
C PRO A 332 8.35 -6.83 -19.56
N THR A 333 9.12 -7.67 -20.28
CA THR A 333 9.18 -9.12 -20.01
C THR A 333 9.70 -9.49 -18.62
N ASN A 334 10.45 -8.59 -17.98
CA ASN A 334 10.98 -8.75 -16.62
C ASN A 334 10.55 -7.59 -15.72
N ASN A 335 9.25 -7.26 -15.66
CA ASN A 335 8.76 -6.16 -14.82
C ASN A 335 8.59 -6.53 -13.33
N GLY A 336 9.55 -7.29 -12.79
CA GLY A 336 9.54 -7.72 -11.40
C GLY A 336 8.24 -8.44 -11.02
N GLY A 337 7.59 -7.96 -9.96
CA GLY A 337 6.29 -8.43 -9.49
C GLY A 337 5.09 -7.57 -9.95
N SER A 338 5.29 -6.53 -10.76
CA SER A 338 4.17 -5.70 -11.24
C SER A 338 3.25 -6.49 -12.19
N ASP A 339 3.80 -7.42 -12.97
CA ASP A 339 3.06 -8.32 -13.88
C ASP A 339 2.05 -9.21 -13.13
N LEU A 340 2.37 -9.58 -11.89
CA LEU A 340 1.50 -10.35 -11.02
C LEU A 340 0.19 -9.61 -10.67
N ASN A 341 0.17 -8.27 -10.66
CA ASN A 341 -1.07 -7.53 -10.45
C ASN A 341 -2.07 -7.76 -11.60
N ILE A 342 -1.58 -7.76 -12.85
CA ILE A 342 -2.41 -8.02 -14.04
C ILE A 342 -2.85 -9.48 -14.08
N LEU A 343 -1.96 -10.42 -13.73
CA LEU A 343 -2.30 -11.84 -13.65
C LEU A 343 -3.35 -12.12 -12.57
N ALA A 344 -3.21 -11.54 -11.39
CA ALA A 344 -4.18 -11.65 -10.31
C ALA A 344 -5.53 -11.02 -10.70
N ALA A 345 -5.51 -9.87 -11.38
CA ALA A 345 -6.74 -9.26 -11.88
C ALA A 345 -7.48 -10.18 -12.87
N ARG A 346 -6.78 -10.79 -13.83
CA ARG A 346 -7.36 -11.78 -14.75
C ARG A 346 -7.94 -12.98 -13.99
N MET A 347 -7.20 -13.51 -13.01
CA MET A 347 -7.68 -14.60 -12.14
C MET A 347 -8.98 -14.23 -11.44
N MET A 348 -9.07 -13.02 -10.87
CA MET A 348 -10.28 -12.54 -10.21
C MET A 348 -11.45 -12.34 -11.17
N LEU A 349 -11.21 -11.89 -12.42
CA LEU A 349 -12.26 -11.82 -13.43
C LEU A 349 -12.84 -13.20 -13.75
N ASP A 350 -11.98 -14.19 -13.93
CA ASP A 350 -12.40 -15.56 -14.22
C ASP A 350 -13.16 -16.16 -13.02
N ALA A 351 -12.67 -15.95 -11.80
CA ALA A 351 -13.34 -16.39 -10.56
C ALA A 351 -14.72 -15.75 -10.40
N ASN A 352 -14.85 -14.45 -10.67
CA ASN A 352 -16.13 -13.73 -10.60
C ASN A 352 -17.20 -14.31 -11.53
N GLN A 353 -16.79 -14.97 -12.62
CA GLN A 353 -17.67 -15.65 -13.57
C GLN A 353 -17.75 -17.17 -13.34
N LEU A 354 -17.27 -17.68 -12.21
CA LEU A 354 -17.18 -19.11 -11.88
C LEU A 354 -16.36 -19.91 -12.90
N GLY A 355 -15.42 -19.25 -13.60
CA GLY A 355 -14.50 -19.86 -14.56
C GLY A 355 -13.36 -20.60 -13.85
N TRP A 356 -13.69 -21.67 -13.12
CA TRP A 356 -12.75 -22.33 -12.20
C TRP A 356 -11.50 -22.90 -12.85
N ALA A 357 -11.61 -23.48 -14.06
CA ALA A 357 -10.45 -24.00 -14.77
C ALA A 357 -9.43 -22.89 -15.12
N ALA A 358 -9.92 -21.75 -15.61
CA ALA A 358 -9.07 -20.59 -15.92
C ALA A 358 -8.51 -19.95 -14.65
N THR A 359 -9.32 -19.84 -13.60
CA THR A 359 -8.90 -19.36 -12.27
C THR A 359 -7.75 -20.20 -11.73
N LEU A 360 -7.88 -21.54 -11.75
CA LEU A 360 -6.86 -22.48 -11.31
C LEU A 360 -5.56 -22.31 -12.10
N SER A 361 -5.65 -22.29 -13.43
CA SER A 361 -4.48 -22.12 -14.30
C SER A 361 -3.72 -20.82 -14.03
N ARG A 362 -4.44 -19.72 -13.77
CA ARG A 362 -3.82 -18.42 -13.44
C ARG A 362 -3.25 -18.39 -12.04
N ALA A 363 -3.91 -19.01 -11.07
CA ALA A 363 -3.38 -19.15 -9.73
C ALA A 363 -2.08 -19.96 -9.72
N ASP A 364 -2.01 -21.06 -10.47
CA ASP A 364 -0.79 -21.85 -10.63
C ASP A 364 0.35 -21.02 -11.24
N ALA A 365 0.06 -20.28 -12.33
CA ALA A 365 1.05 -19.39 -12.96
C ALA A 365 1.54 -18.29 -12.01
N PHE A 366 0.63 -17.68 -11.26
CA PHE A 366 0.96 -16.65 -10.27
C PHE A 366 1.87 -17.23 -9.18
N LEU A 367 1.50 -18.36 -8.57
CA LEU A 367 2.25 -18.94 -7.47
C LEU A 367 3.63 -19.43 -7.92
N ALA A 368 3.75 -19.97 -9.13
CA ALA A 368 5.02 -20.35 -9.72
C ALA A 368 5.94 -19.12 -9.91
N ARG A 369 5.40 -18.02 -10.44
CA ARG A 369 6.16 -16.77 -10.63
C ARG A 369 6.50 -16.10 -9.30
N ALA A 370 5.57 -16.05 -8.35
CA ALA A 370 5.82 -15.53 -7.01
C ALA A 370 6.93 -16.31 -6.28
N LYS A 371 6.99 -17.64 -6.46
CA LYS A 371 8.07 -18.46 -5.92
C LYS A 371 9.44 -18.08 -6.51
N GLN A 372 9.51 -17.75 -7.79
CA GLN A 372 10.77 -17.30 -8.43
C GLN A 372 11.22 -15.93 -7.91
N LEU A 373 10.26 -15.02 -7.71
CA LEU A 373 10.48 -13.66 -7.21
C LEU A 373 10.75 -13.61 -5.70
N GLY A 374 10.38 -14.66 -4.96
CA GLY A 374 10.70 -14.82 -3.55
C GLY A 374 10.07 -13.74 -2.68
N SER A 375 10.87 -13.18 -1.77
CA SER A 375 10.43 -12.18 -0.78
C SER A 375 9.96 -10.86 -1.38
N SER A 376 10.23 -10.61 -2.66
CA SER A 376 9.78 -9.40 -3.33
C SER A 376 8.26 -9.38 -3.55
N ILE A 377 7.56 -10.51 -3.35
CA ILE A 377 6.09 -10.56 -3.39
C ILE A 377 5.52 -10.51 -1.98
N ASN A 378 4.45 -9.73 -1.79
CA ASN A 378 3.74 -9.62 -0.52
C ASN A 378 3.07 -10.95 -0.15
N SER A 379 3.16 -11.35 1.12
CA SER A 379 2.54 -12.59 1.59
C SER A 379 1.02 -12.55 1.46
N SER A 380 0.38 -11.40 1.70
CA SER A 380 -1.06 -11.23 1.49
C SER A 380 -1.50 -11.63 0.08
N ALA A 381 -0.78 -11.18 -0.95
CA ALA A 381 -1.07 -11.53 -2.34
C ALA A 381 -0.95 -13.03 -2.58
N THR A 382 0.09 -13.68 -2.08
CA THR A 382 0.25 -15.14 -2.23
C THR A 382 -0.84 -15.93 -1.51
N LEU A 383 -1.24 -15.51 -0.30
CA LEU A 383 -2.30 -16.18 0.47
C LEU A 383 -3.67 -15.99 -0.18
N GLN A 384 -3.95 -14.80 -0.69
CA GLN A 384 -5.15 -14.50 -1.44
C GLN A 384 -5.28 -15.38 -2.69
N VAL A 385 -4.18 -15.59 -3.43
CA VAL A 385 -4.15 -16.48 -4.60
C VAL A 385 -4.29 -17.94 -4.20
N ARG A 386 -3.66 -18.39 -3.10
CA ARG A 386 -3.85 -19.74 -2.56
C ARG A 386 -5.31 -20.00 -2.17
N ALA A 387 -5.96 -19.04 -1.52
CA ALA A 387 -7.39 -19.14 -1.19
C ALA A 387 -8.23 -19.29 -2.47
N MET A 388 -7.95 -18.50 -3.50
CA MET A 388 -8.64 -18.62 -4.79
C MET A 388 -8.37 -19.91 -5.55
N ARG A 389 -7.13 -20.41 -5.49
CA ARG A 389 -6.76 -21.72 -6.03
C ARG A 389 -7.57 -22.83 -5.37
N ALA A 390 -7.66 -22.82 -4.04
CA ALA A 390 -8.43 -23.79 -3.28
C ALA A 390 -9.93 -23.73 -3.61
N CYS A 391 -10.52 -22.53 -3.70
CA CYS A 391 -11.91 -22.37 -4.13
C CYS A 391 -12.14 -22.89 -5.55
N ALA A 392 -11.21 -22.65 -6.49
CA ALA A 392 -11.30 -23.16 -7.86
C ALA A 392 -11.21 -24.70 -7.89
N LEU A 393 -10.32 -25.30 -7.11
CA LEU A 393 -10.22 -26.75 -6.96
C LEU A 393 -11.50 -27.35 -6.39
N ALA A 394 -12.07 -26.75 -5.35
CA ALA A 394 -13.35 -27.16 -4.80
C ALA A 394 -14.49 -27.05 -5.83
N GLY A 395 -14.55 -25.94 -6.57
CA GLY A 395 -15.51 -25.73 -7.65
C GLY A 395 -15.40 -26.74 -8.80
N LEU A 396 -14.23 -27.39 -8.96
CA LEU A 396 -13.98 -28.46 -9.93
C LEU A 396 -14.15 -29.87 -9.33
N GLY A 397 -14.59 -30.01 -8.08
CA GLY A 397 -14.71 -31.30 -7.39
C GLY A 397 -13.37 -31.91 -6.98
N ARG A 398 -12.30 -31.12 -6.95
CA ARG A 398 -10.91 -31.52 -6.68
C ARG A 398 -10.40 -30.96 -5.35
N ALA A 399 -11.29 -30.78 -4.37
CA ALA A 399 -10.97 -30.16 -3.07
C ALA A 399 -9.82 -30.85 -2.32
N GLY A 400 -9.65 -32.17 -2.48
CA GLY A 400 -8.54 -32.91 -1.86
C GLY A 400 -7.15 -32.43 -2.30
N GLU A 401 -7.02 -31.84 -3.49
CA GLU A 401 -5.75 -31.29 -4.00
C GLU A 401 -5.41 -29.92 -3.40
N ALA A 402 -6.34 -29.29 -2.69
CA ALA A 402 -6.17 -27.98 -2.08
C ALA A 402 -5.63 -28.04 -0.64
N GLN A 403 -5.20 -29.22 -0.16
CA GLN A 403 -4.83 -29.40 1.25
C GLN A 403 -3.69 -28.47 1.69
N GLU A 404 -2.61 -28.35 0.90
CA GLU A 404 -1.47 -27.49 1.22
C GLU A 404 -1.87 -26.00 1.21
N ASP A 405 -2.63 -25.57 0.20
CA ASP A 405 -3.12 -24.18 0.11
C ASP A 405 -4.02 -23.83 1.30
N THR A 406 -4.97 -24.71 1.60
CA THR A 406 -5.89 -24.55 2.74
C THR A 406 -5.12 -24.46 4.05
N ALA A 407 -4.17 -25.37 4.28
CA ALA A 407 -3.35 -25.35 5.48
C ALA A 407 -2.54 -24.04 5.60
N GLY A 408 -1.89 -23.61 4.51
CA GLY A 408 -1.11 -22.37 4.51
C GLY A 408 -1.96 -21.12 4.81
N VAL A 409 -3.16 -21.04 4.24
CA VAL A 409 -4.11 -19.94 4.50
C VAL A 409 -4.60 -19.96 5.95
N LEU A 410 -4.99 -21.13 6.46
CA LEU A 410 -5.51 -21.25 7.83
C LEU A 410 -4.42 -21.02 8.89
N ILE A 411 -3.15 -21.34 8.62
CA ILE A 411 -2.04 -20.99 9.53
C ILE A 411 -1.88 -19.46 9.63
N ALA A 412 -2.11 -18.74 8.54
CA ALA A 412 -1.95 -17.29 8.48
C ALA A 412 -3.17 -16.50 9.01
N GLU A 413 -4.29 -17.15 9.35
CA GLU A 413 -5.55 -16.49 9.69
C GLU A 413 -5.47 -15.57 10.93
N ALA A 414 -4.46 -15.79 11.79
CA ALA A 414 -4.22 -14.97 12.98
C ALA A 414 -3.73 -13.55 12.63
N VAL A 415 -3.13 -13.39 11.46
CA VAL A 415 -2.60 -12.10 10.99
C VAL A 415 -3.41 -11.59 9.79
N MET A 416 -3.77 -12.49 8.87
CA MET A 416 -4.52 -12.18 7.65
C MET A 416 -5.78 -13.05 7.57
N PRO A 417 -6.86 -12.68 8.28
CA PRO A 417 -8.10 -13.46 8.30
C PRO A 417 -8.90 -13.41 6.99
N GLY A 418 -8.67 -12.43 6.11
CA GLY A 418 -9.41 -12.26 4.84
C GLY A 418 -9.38 -13.49 3.93
N PRO A 419 -8.19 -14.01 3.55
CA PRO A 419 -8.08 -15.23 2.75
C PRO A 419 -8.74 -16.45 3.38
N ALA A 420 -8.68 -16.60 4.70
CA ALA A 420 -9.35 -17.70 5.42
C ALA A 420 -10.88 -17.56 5.36
N MET A 421 -11.41 -16.36 5.57
CA MET A 421 -12.84 -16.10 5.39
C MET A 421 -13.29 -16.44 3.97
N GLN A 422 -12.50 -16.07 2.96
CA GLN A 422 -12.82 -16.39 1.57
C GLN A 422 -12.93 -17.90 1.30
N LEU A 423 -12.03 -18.71 1.89
CA LEU A 423 -12.14 -20.18 1.85
C LEU A 423 -13.46 -20.66 2.45
N HIS A 424 -13.80 -20.17 3.64
CA HIS A 424 -15.05 -20.56 4.31
C HIS A 424 -16.28 -20.18 3.49
N LEU A 425 -16.28 -19.01 2.87
CA LEU A 425 -17.37 -18.56 2.01
C LEU A 425 -17.53 -19.44 0.76
N CYS A 426 -16.45 -19.73 0.04
CA CYS A 426 -16.53 -20.51 -1.19
C CYS A 426 -16.83 -22.00 -0.95
N HIS A 427 -16.42 -22.54 0.20
CA HIS A 427 -16.80 -23.89 0.67
C HIS A 427 -18.18 -23.95 1.34
N ARG A 428 -18.86 -22.79 1.49
CA ARG A 428 -20.15 -22.67 2.18
C ARG A 428 -20.12 -23.14 3.64
N ASP A 429 -18.98 -22.95 4.30
CA ASP A 429 -18.76 -23.32 5.70
C ASP A 429 -19.05 -22.14 6.64
N ALA A 430 -20.34 -21.86 6.83
CA ALA A 430 -20.79 -20.78 7.71
C ALA A 430 -20.36 -21.00 9.18
N ALA A 431 -20.22 -22.26 9.62
CA ALA A 431 -19.84 -22.58 11.00
C ALA A 431 -18.39 -22.14 11.27
N MET A 432 -17.46 -22.50 10.38
CA MET A 432 -16.06 -22.06 10.51
C MET A 432 -15.90 -20.55 10.28
N GLY A 433 -16.66 -19.96 9.35
CA GLY A 433 -16.69 -18.52 9.15
C GLY A 433 -17.14 -17.74 10.41
N ARG A 434 -18.21 -18.20 11.08
CA ARG A 434 -18.66 -17.65 12.38
C ARG A 434 -17.59 -17.79 13.45
N ALA A 435 -16.99 -18.97 13.58
CA ALA A 435 -15.94 -19.22 14.55
C ALA A 435 -14.72 -18.31 14.32
N LEU A 436 -14.33 -18.09 13.06
CA LEU A 436 -13.28 -17.14 12.69
C LEU A 436 -13.64 -15.72 13.14
N ILE A 437 -14.83 -15.21 12.80
CA ILE A 437 -15.27 -13.86 13.20
C ILE A 437 -15.26 -13.70 14.73
N VAL A 438 -15.83 -14.65 15.48
CA VAL A 438 -15.83 -14.58 16.95
C VAL A 438 -14.41 -14.56 17.51
N ARG A 439 -13.50 -15.39 17.00
CA ARG A 439 -12.08 -15.37 17.42
C ARG A 439 -11.40 -14.04 17.10
N ARG A 440 -11.66 -13.46 15.92
CA ARG A 440 -11.02 -12.21 15.48
C ARG A 440 -11.61 -10.97 16.16
N LEU A 441 -12.89 -10.98 16.56
CA LEU A 441 -13.48 -9.93 17.40
C LEU A 441 -12.82 -9.87 18.78
N ALA A 442 -12.39 -11.02 19.32
CA ALA A 442 -11.65 -11.07 20.59
C ALA A 442 -10.20 -10.56 20.47
N ASP A 443 -9.58 -10.65 19.29
CA ASP A 443 -8.20 -10.26 19.04
C ASP A 443 -8.06 -8.80 18.59
N GLU A 444 -7.46 -7.96 19.42
CA GLU A 444 -7.25 -6.52 19.16
C GLU A 444 -6.53 -6.19 17.85
N ARG A 445 -5.69 -7.10 17.34
CA ARG A 445 -4.87 -6.87 16.15
C ARG A 445 -5.67 -6.96 14.85
N THR A 446 -6.72 -7.78 14.86
CA THR A 446 -7.57 -8.09 13.71
C THR A 446 -9.04 -7.75 13.93
N ARG A 447 -9.37 -7.16 15.09
CA ARG A 447 -10.73 -6.80 15.47
C ARG A 447 -11.34 -5.83 14.47
N ASP A 448 -10.56 -4.89 13.97
CA ASP A 448 -11.01 -3.93 12.95
C ASP A 448 -11.52 -4.63 11.68
N TRP A 449 -10.78 -5.64 11.18
CA TRP A 449 -11.22 -6.46 10.06
C TRP A 449 -12.55 -7.16 10.35
N ALA A 450 -12.68 -7.80 11.51
CA ALA A 450 -13.89 -8.53 11.88
C ALA A 450 -15.08 -7.58 12.08
N MET A 451 -14.82 -6.41 12.68
CA MET A 451 -15.80 -5.35 12.88
C MET A 451 -16.29 -4.76 11.56
N ARG A 452 -15.41 -4.59 10.55
CA ARG A 452 -15.81 -4.20 9.20
C ARG A 452 -16.67 -5.27 8.53
N PHE A 453 -16.26 -6.55 8.64
CA PHE A 453 -17.01 -7.65 8.02
C PHE A 453 -18.46 -7.73 8.52
N VAL A 454 -18.71 -7.51 9.81
CA VAL A 454 -20.07 -7.65 10.39
C VAL A 454 -21.00 -6.46 10.13
N GLN A 455 -20.52 -5.39 9.48
CA GLN A 455 -21.37 -4.23 9.19
C GLN A 455 -22.44 -4.58 8.15
N PRO A 456 -23.58 -3.88 8.15
CA PRO A 456 -24.56 -4.01 7.08
C PRO A 456 -23.96 -3.54 5.76
N ILE A 457 -24.21 -4.29 4.70
CA ILE A 457 -23.81 -3.93 3.33
C ILE A 457 -25.05 -3.65 2.49
N LYS A 458 -24.90 -2.91 1.39
CA LYS A 458 -26.00 -2.73 0.44
C LYS A 458 -26.09 -3.96 -0.48
N PRO A 459 -27.28 -4.53 -0.70
CA PRO A 459 -27.44 -5.56 -1.73
C PRO A 459 -27.15 -4.95 -3.10
N ASP A 460 -26.04 -5.37 -3.71
CA ASP A 460 -25.51 -4.78 -4.93
C ASP A 460 -25.70 -5.70 -6.14
N ALA A 461 -25.33 -5.24 -7.33
CA ALA A 461 -25.31 -6.08 -8.53
C ALA A 461 -24.22 -7.17 -8.42
N PHE A 462 -24.57 -8.28 -7.79
CA PHE A 462 -23.65 -9.38 -7.53
C PHE A 462 -23.23 -10.10 -8.83
N THR A 463 -21.93 -10.29 -8.96
CA THR A 463 -21.32 -11.25 -9.90
C THR A 463 -21.78 -12.67 -9.56
N PRO A 464 -21.69 -13.63 -10.50
CA PRO A 464 -21.96 -15.03 -10.21
C PRO A 464 -21.25 -15.58 -8.96
N TYR A 465 -20.00 -15.20 -8.72
CA TYR A 465 -19.27 -15.56 -7.51
C TYR A 465 -19.87 -14.94 -6.24
N GLU A 466 -20.20 -13.65 -6.25
CA GLU A 466 -20.81 -13.01 -5.09
C GLU A 466 -22.19 -13.60 -4.77
N LYS A 467 -23.00 -13.95 -5.79
CA LYS A 467 -24.26 -14.67 -5.60
C LYS A 467 -24.08 -16.03 -4.92
N LEU A 468 -22.92 -16.67 -5.13
CA LEU A 468 -22.56 -17.94 -4.49
C LEU A 468 -22.16 -17.74 -3.03
N THR A 469 -21.43 -16.69 -2.70
CA THR A 469 -20.82 -16.49 -1.37
C THR A 469 -21.65 -15.63 -0.42
N GLU A 470 -22.41 -14.66 -0.94
CA GLU A 470 -23.12 -13.68 -0.12
C GLU A 470 -24.15 -14.29 0.83
N PRO A 471 -24.96 -15.30 0.44
CA PRO A 471 -25.88 -15.94 1.39
C PRO A 471 -25.16 -16.55 2.61
N VAL A 472 -23.94 -17.04 2.42
CA VAL A 472 -23.10 -17.58 3.50
C VAL A 472 -22.56 -16.44 4.36
N ALA A 473 -22.10 -15.35 3.74
CA ALA A 473 -21.63 -14.17 4.45
C ALA A 473 -22.75 -13.55 5.32
N GLU A 474 -23.95 -13.37 4.77
CA GLU A 474 -25.12 -12.90 5.53
C GLU A 474 -25.48 -13.84 6.69
N ALA A 475 -25.43 -15.16 6.48
CA ALA A 475 -25.66 -16.13 7.55
C ALA A 475 -24.61 -16.04 8.68
N ILE A 476 -23.36 -15.67 8.35
CA ILE A 476 -22.32 -15.40 9.35
C ILE A 476 -22.59 -14.07 10.07
N ARG A 477 -22.84 -12.98 9.33
CA ARG A 477 -23.06 -11.62 9.87
C ARG A 477 -24.26 -11.57 10.82
N SER A 478 -25.35 -12.26 10.46
CA SER A 478 -26.60 -12.28 11.24
C SER A 478 -26.63 -13.30 12.39
N ALA A 479 -25.61 -14.15 12.53
CA ALA A 479 -25.61 -15.21 13.53
C ALA A 479 -25.64 -14.66 14.98
N PRO A 480 -26.46 -15.22 15.89
CA PRO A 480 -26.62 -14.69 17.24
C PRO A 480 -25.33 -14.61 18.06
N ASP A 481 -24.44 -15.61 17.92
CA ASP A 481 -23.13 -15.64 18.60
C ASP A 481 -22.16 -14.58 18.06
N VAL A 482 -22.18 -14.34 16.75
CA VAL A 482 -21.43 -13.25 16.12
C VAL A 482 -21.92 -11.90 16.62
N ARG A 483 -23.24 -11.65 16.58
CA ARG A 483 -23.81 -10.39 17.09
C ARG A 483 -23.51 -10.16 18.57
N ALA A 484 -23.66 -11.19 19.40
CA ALA A 484 -23.32 -11.13 20.82
C ALA A 484 -21.82 -10.88 21.06
N ALA A 485 -20.93 -11.38 20.18
CA ALA A 485 -19.51 -11.07 20.25
C ALA A 485 -19.22 -9.61 19.88
N VAL A 486 -19.88 -9.08 18.85
CA VAL A 486 -19.75 -7.68 18.43
C VAL A 486 -20.18 -6.73 19.54
N GLU A 487 -21.33 -6.99 20.18
CA GLU A 487 -21.86 -6.17 21.27
C GLU A 487 -20.92 -6.06 22.48
N LYS A 488 -19.94 -6.97 22.62
CA LYS A 488 -18.90 -6.87 23.67
C LYS A 488 -17.78 -5.90 23.32
N VAL A 489 -17.47 -5.75 22.03
CA VAL A 489 -16.24 -5.06 21.56
C VAL A 489 -16.52 -3.87 20.65
N GLY A 490 -17.77 -3.60 20.29
CA GLY A 490 -18.11 -2.56 19.33
C GLY A 490 -19.61 -2.38 19.14
N ARG A 491 -19.98 -1.96 17.93
CA ARG A 491 -21.37 -1.85 17.48
C ARG A 491 -21.54 -2.21 16.00
N ILE A 492 -22.76 -2.60 15.66
CA ILE A 492 -23.24 -2.73 14.28
C ILE A 492 -24.04 -1.47 13.99
N LEU A 493 -23.76 -0.79 12.88
CA LEU A 493 -24.51 0.38 12.46
C LEU A 493 -25.94 -0.01 12.04
N PRO A 494 -26.94 0.88 12.21
CA PRO A 494 -28.34 0.54 11.92
C PRO A 494 -28.63 0.39 10.42
N GLN A 495 -27.76 0.92 9.57
CA GLN A 495 -27.88 0.89 8.12
C GLN A 495 -26.48 0.80 7.49
N PRO A 496 -26.38 0.35 6.23
CA PRO A 496 -25.12 0.39 5.50
C PRO A 496 -24.63 1.84 5.36
N VAL A 497 -23.30 2.03 5.43
CA VAL A 497 -22.62 3.32 5.24
C VAL A 497 -21.48 3.13 4.27
N LEU A 498 -21.13 4.17 3.51
CA LEU A 498 -20.06 4.08 2.49
C LEU A 498 -20.30 3.01 1.41
N GLU A 499 -21.57 2.78 1.06
CA GLU A 499 -21.98 1.80 0.03
C GLU A 499 -22.51 2.47 -1.25
N SER A 500 -22.61 3.80 -1.25
CA SER A 500 -23.07 4.59 -2.40
C SER A 500 -22.43 5.96 -2.40
N LEU A 501 -22.33 6.57 -3.59
CA LEU A 501 -21.94 7.98 -3.68
C LEU A 501 -22.85 8.86 -2.84
N PRO A 502 -22.31 9.86 -2.13
CA PRO A 502 -23.12 10.90 -1.52
C PRO A 502 -23.98 11.62 -2.59
N ASP A 503 -25.27 11.83 -2.33
CA ASP A 503 -26.22 12.43 -3.29
C ASP A 503 -25.77 13.80 -3.83
N SER A 504 -24.98 14.53 -3.05
CA SER A 504 -24.45 15.85 -3.41
C SER A 504 -23.13 15.81 -4.20
N PHE A 505 -22.58 14.63 -4.46
CA PHE A 505 -21.33 14.46 -5.20
C PHE A 505 -21.60 14.06 -6.64
N ASP A 506 -21.19 14.92 -7.58
CA ASP A 506 -21.14 14.59 -9.00
C ASP A 506 -19.71 14.20 -9.41
N PRO A 507 -19.47 12.91 -9.75
CA PRO A 507 -18.15 12.43 -10.15
C PRO A 507 -17.70 13.00 -11.50
N PHE A 508 -18.62 13.48 -12.34
CA PHE A 508 -18.34 14.03 -13.67
C PHE A 508 -18.16 15.54 -13.68
N ARG A 509 -18.46 16.21 -12.57
CA ARG A 509 -18.28 17.66 -12.45
C ARG A 509 -16.81 18.01 -12.69
N SER A 510 -16.58 18.78 -13.75
CA SER A 510 -15.31 19.47 -13.98
C SER A 510 -15.04 20.43 -12.82
N ARG A 511 -13.75 20.55 -12.43
CA ARG A 511 -13.22 21.28 -11.26
C ARG A 511 -14.20 22.24 -10.56
N PRO A 512 -14.39 22.14 -9.23
CA PRO A 512 -14.72 23.34 -8.46
C PRO A 512 -13.67 24.40 -8.78
N THR A 513 -14.10 25.61 -9.13
CA THR A 513 -13.22 26.79 -9.17
C THR A 513 -12.43 26.84 -7.86
N ALA A 514 -11.12 27.05 -7.97
CA ALA A 514 -10.15 26.99 -6.90
C ALA A 514 -10.39 28.06 -5.82
N GLU A 515 -11.43 27.92 -5.02
CA GLU A 515 -11.39 28.38 -3.64
C GLU A 515 -10.71 27.25 -2.85
N PRO A 516 -9.53 27.51 -2.25
CA PRO A 516 -8.93 26.61 -1.28
C PRO A 516 -9.97 26.28 -0.20
N LEU A 517 -9.89 25.07 0.36
CA LEU A 517 -10.53 24.80 1.65
C LEU A 517 -10.04 25.87 2.62
N ASP A 518 -10.98 26.55 3.28
CA ASP A 518 -10.71 27.60 4.27
C ASP A 518 -9.59 27.15 5.21
N ASP A 519 -8.55 27.97 5.37
CA ASP A 519 -7.40 27.69 6.24
C ASP A 519 -7.82 27.49 7.71
N SER A 520 -9.06 27.86 8.07
CA SER A 520 -9.67 27.57 9.38
C SER A 520 -10.31 26.18 9.51
N ALA A 521 -10.27 25.35 8.47
CA ALA A 521 -10.77 23.97 8.47
C ALA A 521 -9.73 22.91 8.93
N ILE A 522 -8.60 23.34 9.50
CA ILE A 522 -7.55 22.50 10.10
C ILE A 522 -7.56 22.64 11.62
#